data_AF-A0A344LSX0-F1
#
_entry.id   AF-A0A344LSX0-F1
#
_cell.length_a   1.000
_cell.length_b   1.000
_cell.length_c   1.000
_cell.angle_alpha   90.00
_cell.angle_beta   90.00
_cell.angle_gamma   90.00
#
_symmetry.space_group_name_H-M   'P 1'
#
loop_
_entity.id
_entity.type
_entity.pdbx_description
1 polymer ?
#
loop_
_entity_poly.entity_id
_entity_poly.type
_entity_poly.pdbx_seq_one_letter_code
_entity_poly.pdbx_strand_id
1 'polypeptide(L)' 'MNFMHLICSFSFFGASYAFYKIHKLWKKDVTENDKLYKFQIKGKTFEHWLLIGMLIIIGIVYFFKALP' A
#
# COMPACT_ATOMS: atom_id res chain seq x y z
N MET A 1 1.47 -17.66 20.48
CA MET A 1 1.63 -16.38 19.75
C MET A 1 3.00 -16.35 19.08
N ASN A 2 3.06 -16.29 17.75
CA ASN A 2 4.32 -16.36 16.99
C ASN A 2 4.88 -14.95 16.74
N PHE A 3 5.91 -14.59 17.52
CA PHE A 3 6.47 -13.24 17.54
C PHE A 3 7.05 -12.78 16.19
N MET A 4 7.62 -13.70 15.40
CA MET A 4 8.11 -13.39 14.04
C MET A 4 6.98 -13.00 13.10
N HIS A 5 5.85 -13.69 13.17
CA HIS A 5 4.68 -13.39 12.34
C HIS A 5 4.05 -12.04 12.74
N LEU A 6 4.10 -11.69 14.03
CA LEU A 6 3.63 -10.41 14.54
C LEU A 6 4.49 -9.24 14.00
N ILE A 7 5.82 -9.37 14.06
CA ILE A 7 6.75 -8.36 13.53
C ILE A 7 6.55 -8.20 12.02
N CYS A 8 6.46 -9.31 11.26
CA CYS A 8 6.15 -9.26 9.83
C CYS A 8 4.86 -8.50 9.54
N SER A 9 3.77 -8.79 10.28
CA SER A 9 2.51 -8.08 10.16
C SER A 9 2.67 -6.57 10.34
N PHE A 10 3.34 -6.12 11.41
CA PHE A 10 3.58 -4.70 11.63
C PHE A 10 4.46 -4.06 10.54
N SER A 11 5.46 -4.78 10.04
CA SER A 11 6.27 -4.32 8.90
C SER A 11 5.44 -4.15 7.62
N PHE A 12 4.51 -5.07 7.34
CA PHE A 12 3.60 -4.95 6.19
C PHE A 12 2.64 -3.76 6.33
N PHE A 13 2.10 -3.52 7.54
CA PHE A 13 1.29 -2.32 7.79
C PHE A 13 2.10 -1.03 7.65
N GLY A 14 3.32 -1.00 8.18
CA GLY A 14 4.24 0.13 8.02
C GLY A 14 4.59 0.41 6.55
N ALA A 15 4.90 -0.64 5.79
CA ALA A 15 5.16 -0.54 4.35
C ALA A 15 3.94 -0.02 3.60
N SER A 16 2.74 -0.55 3.90
CA SER A 16 1.48 -0.08 3.30
C SER A 16 1.25 1.42 3.55
N TYR A 17 1.49 1.89 4.78
CA TYR A 17 1.40 3.31 5.11
C TYR A 17 2.42 4.17 4.36
N ALA A 18 3.67 3.72 4.26
CA ALA A 18 4.71 4.40 3.50
C ALA A 18 4.35 4.49 2.00
N PHE A 19 3.90 3.38 1.40
CA PHE A 19 3.44 3.34 0.01
C PHE A 19 2.23 4.25 -0.22
N TYR A 20 1.30 4.34 0.72
CA TYR A 20 0.18 5.29 0.65
C TYR A 20 0.67 6.75 0.61
N LYS A 21 1.63 7.11 1.47
CA LYS A 21 2.24 8.45 1.48
C LYS A 21 2.95 8.77 0.17
N ILE A 22 3.74 7.83 -0.36
CA ILE A 22 4.45 7.98 -1.64
C ILE A 22 3.45 8.15 -2.79
N HIS A 23 2.42 7.29 -2.85
CA HIS A 23 1.38 7.37 -3.87
C HIS A 23 0.62 8.70 -3.82
N LYS A 24 0.32 9.21 -2.62
CA LYS A 24 -0.32 10.54 -2.45
C LYS A 24 0.56 11.66 -2.98
N LEU A 25 1.88 11.58 -2.76
CA LEU A 25 2.85 12.56 -3.24
C LEU A 25 2.97 12.51 -4.77
N TRP A 26 3.18 11.32 -5.32
CA TRP A 26 3.23 11.08 -6.76
C TRP A 26 1.96 11.55 -7.47
N LYS A 27 0.78 11.24 -6.92
CA LYS A 27 -0.50 11.69 -7.50
C LYS A 27 -0.60 13.21 -7.52
N LYS A 28 -0.08 13.91 -6.51
CA LYS A 28 -0.03 15.37 -6.48
C LYS A 28 0.85 15.89 -7.61
N ASP A 29 2.09 15.41 -7.70
CA ASP A 29 3.07 15.85 -8.73
C ASP A 29 2.56 15.62 -10.15
N VAL A 30 1.93 14.47 -10.40
CA VAL A 30 1.45 14.11 -11.74
C VAL A 30 0.16 14.84 -12.10
N THR A 31 -0.73 15.12 -11.14
CA THR A 31 -1.96 15.89 -11.42
C THR A 31 -1.67 17.38 -11.66
N GLU A 32 -0.62 17.90 -11.05
CA GLU A 32 -0.21 19.31 -11.15
C GLU A 32 0.54 19.58 -12.47
N ASN A 33 1.35 18.61 -12.93
CA ASN A 33 2.11 18.73 -14.17
C ASN A 33 1.38 18.23 -15.42
N ASP A 34 0.45 17.27 -15.32
CA ASP A 34 -0.04 16.56 -16.51
C ASP A 34 -1.57 16.37 -16.54
N LYS A 35 -2.26 17.37 -17.09
CA LYS A 35 -3.74 17.36 -17.23
C LYS A 35 -4.24 16.50 -18.39
N LEU A 36 -3.38 16.13 -19.34
CA LEU A 36 -3.78 15.48 -20.60
C LEU A 36 -3.84 13.95 -20.46
N TYR A 37 -3.00 13.33 -19.62
CA TYR A 37 -2.93 11.86 -19.45
C TYR A 37 -3.86 11.29 -18.36
N LYS A 38 -5.02 11.92 -18.13
CA LYS A 38 -5.98 11.58 -17.04
C LYS A 38 -6.36 10.09 -16.95
N PHE A 39 -6.45 9.39 -18.09
CA PHE A 39 -6.78 7.95 -18.13
C PHE A 39 -5.61 7.06 -17.69
N GLN A 40 -4.38 7.34 -18.14
CA GLN A 40 -3.19 6.59 -17.69
C GLN A 40 -2.91 6.82 -16.20
N ILE A 41 -3.13 8.05 -15.72
CA ILE A 41 -2.96 8.40 -14.30
C ILE A 41 -3.95 7.61 -13.44
N LYS A 42 -5.21 7.47 -13.89
CA LYS A 42 -6.22 6.65 -13.21
C LYS A 42 -5.85 5.16 -13.18
N GLY A 43 -5.34 4.61 -14.29
CA GLY A 43 -4.88 3.22 -14.37
C GLY A 43 -3.74 2.92 -13.38
N LYS A 44 -2.67 3.73 -13.41
CA LYS A 44 -1.57 3.62 -12.44
C LYS A 44 -2.00 3.87 -11.00
N THR A 45 -2.94 4.79 -10.78
CA THR A 45 -3.51 5.02 -9.44
C THR A 45 -4.19 3.74 -8.94
N PHE A 46 -4.97 3.07 -9.79
CA PHE A 46 -5.64 1.82 -9.44
C PHE A 46 -4.66 0.70 -9.10
N GLU A 47 -3.59 0.55 -9.88
CA GLU A 47 -2.52 -0.41 -9.59
C GLU A 47 -1.84 -0.15 -8.23
N HIS A 48 -1.50 1.10 -7.91
CA HIS A 48 -0.93 1.44 -6.61
C HIS A 48 -1.89 1.12 -5.45
N TRP A 49 -3.18 1.39 -5.61
CA TRP A 49 -4.19 1.04 -4.60
C TRP A 49 -4.33 -0.47 -4.43
N LEU A 50 -4.27 -1.25 -5.52
CA LEU A 50 -4.24 -2.72 -5.45
C LEU A 50 -3.01 -3.21 -4.67
N LEU A 51 -1.84 -2.62 -4.93
CA LEU A 51 -0.58 -2.98 -4.26
C LEU A 51 -0.63 -2.67 -2.76
N ILE A 52 -1.15 -1.49 -2.38
CA ILE A 52 -1.38 -1.10 -0.97
C ILE A 52 -2.38 -2.05 -0.32
N GLY A 53 -3.48 -2.37 -1.00
CA GLY A 53 -4.49 -3.32 -0.52
C GLY A 53 -3.92 -4.72 -0.30
N MET A 54 -3.10 -5.22 -1.22
CA MET A 54 -2.42 -6.51 -1.11
C MET A 54 -1.49 -6.56 0.10
N LEU A 55 -0.71 -5.51 0.35
CA LEU A 55 0.15 -5.40 1.54
C LEU A 55 -0.66 -5.44 2.85
N ILE A 56 -1.83 -4.80 2.87
CA ILE A 56 -2.73 -4.83 4.03
C ILE A 56 -3.28 -6.24 4.26
N ILE A 57 -3.76 -6.91 3.20
CA ILE A 57 -4.29 -8.29 3.30
C ILE A 57 -3.21 -9.23 3.82
N ILE A 58 -1.99 -9.15 3.29
CA ILE A 58 -0.85 -9.94 3.75
C ILE A 58 -0.57 -9.64 5.23
N GLY A 59 -0.51 -8.36 5.62
CA GLY A 59 -0.34 -7.96 7.02
C GLY A 59 -1.38 -8.57 7.95
N ILE A 60 -2.66 -8.52 7.56
CA ILE A 60 -3.77 -9.12 8.31
C ILE A 60 -3.61 -10.64 8.42
N VAL A 61 -3.27 -11.35 7.34
CA VAL A 61 -3.05 -12.80 7.36
C VAL A 61 -1.92 -13.18 8.32
N TYR A 62 -0.80 -12.45 8.29
CA TYR A 62 0.31 -12.66 9.22
C TYR A 62 -0.07 -12.33 10.66
N PHE A 63 -0.92 -11.32 10.89
CA PHE A 63 -1.45 -11.00 12.21
C PHE A 63 -2.28 -12.16 12.78
N PHE A 64 -3.22 -12.71 12.01
CA PHE A 64 -4.02 -13.84 12.45
C PHE A 64 -3.19 -15.12 12.61
N LYS A 65 -2.19 -15.37 11.77
CA LYS A 65 -1.22 -16.47 11.97
C LYS A 65 -0.33 -16.27 13.19
N ALA A 66 -0.16 -15.05 13.67
CA ALA A 66 0.61 -14.77 14.87
C ALA A 66 -0.19 -15.06 16.15
N LEU A 67 -1.53 -15.01 16.09
CA LEU A 67 -2.40 -15.39 17.21
C LEU A 67 -2.26 -16.90 17.51
N PRO A 68 -2.35 -17.30 18.79
CA PRO A 68 -2.34 -18.72 19.18
C PRO A 68 -3.59 -19.46 18.71
#